data_AF-P9WN11-F1
#
_entry.id   AF-P9WN11-F1
#
_cell.length_a   1.000
_cell.length_b   1.000
_cell.length_c   1.000
_cell.angle_alpha   90.00
_cell.angle_beta   90.00
_cell.angle_gamma   90.00
#
_symmetry.space_group_name_H-M   'P 1'
#
loop_
_entity.id
_entity.type
_entity.pdbx_description
1 polymer ?
#
loop_
_entity_poly.entity_id
_entity_poly.type
_entity_poly.pdbx_seq_one_letter_code
_entity_poly.pdbx_strand_id
1 'polypeptide(L)'
;MAPSGGQEAQICDSETFGDSDFVVVANRLPVDLERLPDGSTTWKRSPGGLVTALEPVLRRRRGAWVGWPGVNDDGAEPDLHVLDGPIIQDELELHPVRLSTTDIAQYYEGFSNATLWPLYHDVIVKPLYHREWWDRYVDVNQRFAEAASRAAAHGATVWVQDYQLQLVPKMLRMLRPDLTIGFFLHIPFPPVELFMQMPWRTEIIQGLLGADLVGFHLPGGAQNFLILSRRLVGTDTSRGTVGVRSRFGAAVLGSRTIRVGAFPISVDSGALDHAARDRNIRRRAREIRTELGNPRKILLGVDRLDYTKGIDVRLKAFSELLAEGRVKRDDTVVVQLATPSRERVESYQTLRNDIERQVGHINGEYGEVGHPVVHYLHRPAPRDELIAFFVASDVMLVTPLRDGMNLVAKEYVACRSDLGGALVLSEFTGAAAELRHAYLVNPHDLEGVKDGIEEALNQTEEAGRRRMRSLRRQVLAHDVDRWAQSFLDALAGAHPRGQG
;
A
#
# COMPACT_ATOMS: atom_id res chain seq x y z
N MET A 1 -33.88 -49.14 -26.97
CA MET A 1 -33.40 -47.75 -26.85
C MET A 1 -31.91 -47.81 -26.64
N ALA A 2 -31.13 -47.32 -27.60
CA ALA A 2 -29.67 -47.32 -27.52
C ALA A 2 -29.20 -46.30 -26.46
N PRO A 3 -28.15 -46.59 -25.68
CA PRO A 3 -27.62 -45.66 -24.70
C PRO A 3 -26.78 -44.58 -25.36
N SER A 4 -27.01 -43.36 -24.89
CA SER A 4 -26.31 -42.11 -25.18
C SER A 4 -24.80 -42.23 -24.95
N GLY A 5 -24.02 -42.11 -26.02
CA GLY A 5 -22.58 -41.89 -25.95
C GLY A 5 -22.32 -40.49 -25.39
N GLY A 6 -21.67 -40.44 -24.23
CA GLY A 6 -21.16 -39.21 -23.65
C GLY A 6 -20.11 -38.61 -24.57
N GLN A 7 -20.23 -37.32 -24.84
CA GLN A 7 -19.15 -36.52 -25.41
C GLN A 7 -18.00 -36.52 -24.40
N GLU A 8 -16.94 -37.25 -24.72
CA GLU A 8 -15.63 -37.06 -24.08
C GLU A 8 -15.26 -35.59 -24.26
N ALA A 9 -15.13 -34.88 -23.15
CA ALA A 9 -14.56 -33.56 -23.11
C ALA A 9 -13.18 -33.64 -23.75
N GLN A 10 -13.01 -32.99 -24.90
CA GLN A 10 -11.71 -32.77 -25.51
C GLN A 10 -10.79 -32.14 -24.47
N ILE A 11 -9.87 -32.95 -23.95
CA ILE A 11 -8.71 -32.49 -23.22
C ILE A 11 -7.98 -31.59 -24.22
N CYS A 12 -7.89 -30.30 -23.91
CA CYS A 12 -7.19 -29.32 -24.74
C CYS A 12 -5.69 -29.65 -24.63
N ASP A 13 -5.22 -30.53 -25.51
CA ASP A 13 -3.82 -30.89 -25.70
C ASP A 13 -3.03 -29.69 -26.27
N SER A 14 -2.62 -28.79 -25.39
CA SER A 14 -1.33 -28.09 -25.39
C SER A 14 -1.40 -27.02 -24.29
N GLU A 15 -0.89 -27.33 -23.09
CA GLU A 15 -0.72 -26.32 -22.05
C GLU A 15 0.31 -25.28 -22.55
N THR A 16 -0.16 -24.14 -23.05
CA THR A 16 0.69 -23.00 -23.39
C THR A 16 1.13 -22.34 -22.09
N PHE A 17 2.24 -22.83 -21.54
CA PHE A 17 2.96 -22.18 -20.46
C PHE A 17 3.69 -20.94 -20.97
N GLY A 18 3.86 -19.94 -20.10
CA GLY A 18 4.83 -18.87 -20.33
C GLY A 18 6.24 -19.29 -19.92
N ASP A 19 7.19 -18.36 -19.94
CA ASP A 19 8.61 -18.65 -19.66
C ASP A 19 9.10 -18.13 -18.30
N SER A 20 8.25 -17.43 -17.54
CA SER A 20 8.65 -16.79 -16.29
C SER A 20 8.47 -17.69 -15.06
N ASP A 21 9.57 -18.05 -14.41
CA ASP A 21 9.60 -18.82 -13.13
C ASP A 21 9.04 -18.04 -11.93
N PHE A 22 8.99 -16.71 -12.04
CA PHE A 22 8.50 -15.83 -10.99
C PHE A 22 7.66 -14.70 -11.58
N VAL A 23 6.39 -14.63 -11.18
CA VAL A 23 5.44 -13.63 -11.69
C VAL A 23 4.88 -12.81 -10.54
N VAL A 24 4.97 -11.49 -10.64
CA VAL A 24 4.26 -10.57 -9.73
C VAL A 24 2.98 -10.11 -10.40
N VAL A 25 1.86 -10.14 -9.67
CA VAL A 25 0.56 -9.67 -10.16
C VAL A 25 0.11 -8.54 -9.25
N ALA A 26 -0.02 -7.33 -9.80
CA ALA A 26 -0.47 -6.15 -9.06
C ALA A 26 -1.45 -5.34 -9.91
N ASN A 27 -2.28 -4.53 -9.27
CA ASN A 27 -3.29 -3.74 -9.98
C ASN A 27 -2.72 -2.86 -11.11
N ARG A 28 -1.47 -2.39 -11.00
CA ARG A 28 -0.78 -1.59 -12.02
C ARG A 28 0.55 -2.21 -12.42
N LEU A 29 1.00 -1.91 -13.62
CA LEU A 29 2.38 -2.12 -14.06
C LEU A 29 3.34 -1.20 -13.27
N PRO A 30 4.66 -1.50 -13.26
CA PRO A 30 5.68 -0.62 -12.69
C PRO A 30 5.96 0.63 -13.55
N VAL A 31 5.26 0.73 -14.67
CA VAL A 31 5.32 1.81 -15.64
C VAL A 31 3.90 2.17 -16.09
N ASP A 32 3.68 3.44 -16.41
CA ASP A 32 2.48 3.95 -17.04
C ASP A 32 2.77 4.20 -18.53
N LEU A 33 1.81 3.86 -19.38
CA LEU A 33 1.84 4.24 -20.80
C LEU A 33 1.40 5.71 -20.92
N GLU A 34 2.30 6.59 -21.34
CA GLU A 34 2.04 8.00 -21.57
C GLU A 34 1.91 8.27 -23.07
N ARG A 35 0.86 9.01 -23.46
CA ARG A 35 0.69 9.50 -24.83
C ARG A 35 1.38 10.85 -24.97
N LEU A 36 2.27 10.96 -25.95
CA LEU A 36 2.95 12.19 -26.30
C LEU A 36 2.07 13.05 -27.23
N PRO A 37 2.26 14.39 -27.27
CA PRO A 37 1.46 15.28 -28.11
C PRO A 37 1.51 14.97 -29.61
N ASP A 38 2.52 14.23 -30.08
CA ASP A 38 2.68 13.80 -31.47
C ASP A 38 1.89 12.51 -31.80
N GLY A 39 1.17 11.94 -30.83
CA GLY A 39 0.41 10.70 -30.96
C GLY A 39 1.20 9.43 -30.65
N SER A 40 2.52 9.52 -30.46
CA SER A 40 3.33 8.38 -30.04
C SER A 40 3.12 8.02 -28.56
N THR A 41 3.51 6.81 -28.17
CA THR A 41 3.45 6.37 -26.77
C THR A 41 4.85 6.16 -26.20
N THR A 42 5.01 6.47 -24.91
CA THR A 42 6.23 6.21 -24.15
C THR A 42 5.89 5.58 -22.80
N TRP A 43 6.84 4.86 -22.22
CA TRP A 43 6.69 4.26 -20.91
C TRP A 43 7.36 5.13 -19.85
N LYS A 44 6.59 5.55 -18.86
CA LYS A 44 7.09 6.33 -17.73
C LYS A 44 7.06 5.49 -16.47
N ARG A 45 8.16 5.50 -15.71
CA ARG A 45 8.22 4.76 -14.43
C ARG A 45 7.18 5.27 -13.44
N SER A 46 6.39 4.36 -12.89
CA SER A 46 5.39 4.69 -11.88
C SER A 46 6.07 4.78 -10.50
N PRO A 47 5.92 5.89 -9.76
CA PRO A 47 6.48 6.03 -8.42
C PRO A 47 5.65 5.20 -7.44
N GLY A 48 6.08 3.98 -7.10
CA GLY A 48 5.35 3.11 -6.17
C GLY A 48 6.28 2.31 -5.26
N GLY A 49 6.02 2.32 -3.95
CA GLY A 49 6.82 1.56 -2.97
C GLY A 49 6.82 0.05 -3.24
N LEU A 50 5.74 -0.50 -3.78
CA LEU A 50 5.66 -1.91 -4.20
C LEU A 50 6.61 -2.22 -5.38
N VAL A 51 6.71 -1.30 -6.34
CA VAL A 51 7.62 -1.43 -7.49
C VAL A 51 9.06 -1.46 -6.98
N THR A 52 9.45 -0.49 -6.16
CA THR A 52 10.79 -0.45 -5.54
C THR A 52 11.09 -1.71 -4.73
N ALA A 53 10.08 -2.28 -4.06
CA ALA A 53 10.21 -3.49 -3.27
C ALA A 53 10.47 -4.76 -4.09
N LEU A 54 9.74 -4.93 -5.19
CA LEU A 54 9.68 -6.19 -5.92
C LEU A 54 10.56 -6.22 -7.16
N GLU A 55 10.86 -5.07 -7.75
CA GLU A 55 11.66 -4.97 -8.96
C GLU A 55 13.07 -5.58 -8.81
N PRO A 56 13.84 -5.37 -7.71
CA PRO A 56 15.11 -6.04 -7.52
C PRO A 56 14.99 -7.57 -7.47
N VAL A 57 13.92 -8.08 -6.85
CA VAL A 57 13.65 -9.52 -6.75
C VAL A 57 13.27 -10.10 -8.12
N LEU A 58 12.44 -9.39 -8.87
CA LEU A 58 12.04 -9.75 -10.22
C LEU A 58 13.23 -9.78 -11.19
N ARG A 59 14.06 -8.74 -11.19
CA ARG A 59 15.26 -8.65 -12.05
C ARG A 59 16.22 -9.79 -11.78
N ARG A 60 16.48 -10.12 -10.50
CA ARG A 60 17.34 -11.27 -10.14
C ARG A 60 16.80 -12.61 -10.64
N ARG A 61 15.49 -12.72 -10.88
CA ARG A 61 14.81 -13.94 -11.33
C ARG A 61 14.40 -13.91 -12.80
N ARG A 62 14.69 -12.82 -13.54
CA ARG A 62 14.13 -12.56 -14.89
C ARG A 62 12.63 -12.87 -14.94
N GLY A 63 11.89 -12.31 -13.98
CA GLY A 63 10.47 -12.60 -13.81
C GLY A 63 9.55 -11.76 -14.70
N ALA A 64 8.25 -12.01 -14.57
CA ALA A 64 7.21 -11.23 -15.23
C ALA A 64 6.44 -10.36 -14.24
N TRP A 65 5.87 -9.26 -14.74
CA TRP A 65 4.91 -8.43 -14.02
C TRP A 65 3.60 -8.33 -14.80
N VAL A 66 2.50 -8.70 -14.16
CA VAL A 66 1.14 -8.55 -14.70
C VAL A 66 0.45 -7.37 -14.05
N GLY A 67 -0.07 -6.43 -14.84
CA GLY A 67 -0.62 -5.17 -14.34
C GLY A 67 -1.39 -4.35 -15.36
N TRP A 68 -2.24 -3.43 -14.90
CA TRP A 68 -2.85 -2.43 -15.79
C TRP A 68 -1.82 -1.35 -16.20
N PRO A 69 -1.69 -1.00 -17.49
CA PRO A 69 -0.70 -0.02 -18.00
C PRO A 69 -1.04 1.46 -17.73
N GLY A 70 -2.09 1.76 -16.97
CA GLY A 70 -2.45 3.14 -16.62
C GLY A 70 -3.28 3.89 -17.69
N VAL A 71 -3.60 3.24 -18.81
CA VAL A 71 -4.46 3.78 -19.88
C VAL A 71 -5.77 3.00 -20.01
N ASN A 72 -6.85 3.71 -20.30
CA ASN A 72 -8.15 3.10 -20.56
C ASN A 72 -8.16 2.47 -21.95
N ASP A 73 -8.94 1.41 -22.10
CA ASP A 73 -9.10 0.72 -23.38
C ASP A 73 -10.56 0.33 -23.64
N ASP A 74 -11.23 1.15 -24.44
CA ASP A 74 -12.63 0.93 -24.83
C ASP A 74 -12.74 0.23 -26.21
N GLY A 75 -11.64 -0.36 -26.72
CA GLY A 75 -11.61 -1.13 -27.98
C GLY A 75 -11.69 -0.31 -29.28
N ALA A 76 -11.76 1.02 -29.18
CA ALA A 76 -11.89 1.92 -30.34
C ALA A 76 -10.54 2.41 -30.90
N GLU A 77 -9.42 2.12 -30.23
CA GLU A 77 -8.14 2.77 -30.48
C GLU A 77 -7.11 1.81 -31.11
N PRO A 78 -6.69 2.02 -32.37
CA PRO A 78 -5.72 1.15 -33.05
C PRO A 78 -4.35 1.13 -32.36
N ASP A 79 -3.91 2.23 -31.75
CA ASP A 79 -2.53 2.37 -31.25
C ASP A 79 -2.26 1.57 -29.96
N LEU A 80 -3.28 0.92 -29.39
CA LEU A 80 -3.14 0.04 -28.22
C LEU A 80 -2.70 -1.38 -28.57
N HIS A 81 -2.41 -1.70 -29.84
CA HIS A 81 -1.82 -2.98 -30.25
C HIS A 81 -0.51 -3.32 -29.52
N VAL A 82 0.23 -2.31 -29.01
CA VAL A 82 1.40 -2.52 -28.14
C VAL A 82 1.08 -3.31 -26.86
N LEU A 83 -0.20 -3.40 -26.49
CA LEU A 83 -0.69 -4.14 -25.32
C LEU A 83 -1.11 -5.59 -25.65
N ASP A 84 -1.04 -6.03 -26.91
CA ASP A 84 -1.49 -7.37 -27.33
C ASP A 84 -0.50 -8.49 -26.94
N GLY A 85 0.71 -8.14 -26.49
CA GLY A 85 1.74 -9.08 -26.09
C GLY A 85 2.58 -8.57 -24.92
N PRO A 86 3.56 -9.38 -24.47
CA PRO A 86 4.50 -8.96 -23.44
C PRO A 86 5.38 -7.81 -23.94
N ILE A 87 5.67 -6.87 -23.05
CA ILE A 87 6.59 -5.75 -23.30
C ILE A 87 7.88 -6.03 -22.51
N ILE A 88 9.02 -6.03 -23.19
CA ILE A 88 10.32 -6.20 -22.54
C ILE A 88 10.89 -4.83 -22.17
N GLN A 89 11.10 -4.58 -20.89
CA GLN A 89 11.82 -3.41 -20.38
C GLN A 89 12.88 -3.83 -19.38
N ASP A 90 14.14 -3.44 -19.57
CA ASP A 90 15.24 -3.72 -18.65
C ASP A 90 15.27 -5.18 -18.14
N GLU A 91 15.11 -6.16 -19.05
CA GLU A 91 15.05 -7.61 -18.76
C GLU A 91 13.82 -8.09 -17.97
N LEU A 92 12.83 -7.23 -17.76
CA LEU A 92 11.54 -7.56 -17.16
C LEU A 92 10.49 -7.76 -18.25
N GLU A 93 9.71 -8.84 -18.14
CA GLU A 93 8.57 -9.10 -19.01
C GLU A 93 7.30 -8.48 -18.40
N LEU A 94 6.70 -7.50 -19.07
CA LEU A 94 5.49 -6.82 -18.62
C LEU A 94 4.28 -7.32 -19.40
N HIS A 95 3.28 -7.83 -18.69
CA HIS A 95 2.02 -8.30 -19.27
C HIS A 95 0.89 -7.33 -18.91
N PRO A 96 0.49 -6.45 -19.85
CA PRO A 96 -0.57 -5.49 -19.61
C PRO A 96 -1.94 -6.18 -19.50
N VAL A 97 -2.74 -5.77 -18.53
CA VAL A 97 -4.16 -6.13 -18.42
C VAL A 97 -4.99 -4.93 -18.87
N ARG A 98 -5.70 -5.09 -19.98
CA ARG A 98 -6.53 -4.04 -20.60
C ARG A 98 -7.78 -3.81 -19.75
N LEU A 99 -8.01 -2.56 -19.36
CA LEU A 99 -9.18 -2.12 -18.60
C LEU A 99 -9.89 -0.99 -19.34
N SER A 100 -11.17 -1.17 -19.60
CA SER A 100 -12.06 -0.14 -20.16
C SER A 100 -12.35 0.97 -19.16
N THR A 101 -12.92 2.06 -19.65
CA THR A 101 -13.41 3.15 -18.80
C THR A 101 -14.45 2.63 -17.79
N THR A 102 -15.30 1.68 -18.20
CA THR A 102 -16.29 1.04 -17.33
C THR A 102 -15.63 0.18 -16.26
N ASP A 103 -14.57 -0.56 -16.61
CA ASP A 103 -13.81 -1.38 -15.66
C ASP A 103 -13.21 -0.50 -14.57
N ILE A 104 -12.60 0.63 -14.94
CA ILE A 104 -11.98 1.54 -13.98
C ILE A 104 -13.04 2.13 -13.03
N ALA A 105 -14.19 2.55 -13.57
CA ALA A 105 -15.27 3.09 -12.77
C ALA A 105 -15.87 2.05 -11.78
N GLN A 106 -16.08 0.81 -12.21
CA GLN A 106 -16.81 -0.19 -11.41
C GLN A 106 -15.89 -1.08 -10.55
N TYR A 107 -14.76 -1.55 -11.08
CA TYR A 107 -13.81 -2.40 -10.36
C TYR A 107 -12.87 -1.58 -9.46
N TYR A 108 -12.24 -0.54 -10.00
CA TYR A 108 -11.23 0.22 -9.26
C TYR A 108 -11.87 1.30 -8.39
N GLU A 109 -12.63 2.23 -8.96
CA GLU A 109 -13.29 3.31 -8.22
C GLU A 109 -14.45 2.79 -7.34
N GLY A 110 -15.28 1.90 -7.90
CA GLY A 110 -16.38 1.22 -7.22
C GLY A 110 -15.92 0.19 -6.19
N PHE A 111 -15.87 -1.09 -6.58
CA PHE A 111 -15.68 -2.18 -5.61
C PHE A 111 -14.40 -2.03 -4.78
N SER A 112 -13.27 -1.74 -5.42
CA SER A 112 -12.01 -1.62 -4.69
C SER A 112 -12.02 -0.41 -3.75
N ASN A 113 -12.33 0.79 -4.25
CA ASN A 113 -12.11 2.04 -3.49
C ASN A 113 -13.34 2.58 -2.74
N ALA A 114 -14.56 2.21 -3.12
CA ALA A 114 -15.80 2.58 -2.45
C ALA A 114 -16.45 1.42 -1.65
N THR A 115 -16.03 0.17 -1.85
CA THR A 115 -16.47 -0.98 -1.02
C THR A 115 -15.37 -1.51 -0.10
N LEU A 116 -14.27 -2.03 -0.66
CA LEU A 116 -13.23 -2.69 0.12
C LEU A 116 -12.43 -1.69 0.96
N TRP A 117 -11.96 -0.60 0.37
CA TRP A 117 -11.13 0.37 1.08
C TRP A 117 -11.80 0.95 2.34
N PRO A 118 -13.05 1.49 2.32
CA PRO A 118 -13.69 1.96 3.53
C PRO A 118 -13.93 0.84 4.55
N LEU A 119 -14.36 -0.35 4.10
CA LEU A 119 -14.62 -1.49 4.99
C LEU A 119 -13.36 -1.96 5.72
N TYR A 120 -12.23 -2.03 5.00
CA TYR A 120 -10.96 -2.53 5.54
C TYR A 120 -10.26 -1.48 6.42
N HIS A 121 -10.61 -0.20 6.25
CA HIS A 121 -10.17 0.90 7.11
C HIS A 121 -11.25 1.27 8.13
N ASP A 122 -11.78 0.25 8.81
CA ASP A 122 -12.67 0.36 9.98
C ASP A 122 -13.97 1.17 9.75
N VAL A 123 -14.45 1.25 8.52
CA VAL A 123 -15.72 1.94 8.18
C VAL A 123 -15.70 3.42 8.59
N ILE A 124 -14.51 4.06 8.56
CA ILE A 124 -14.36 5.52 8.77
C ILE A 124 -15.33 6.29 7.86
N VAL A 125 -15.45 5.83 6.62
CA VAL A 125 -16.52 6.20 5.69
C VAL A 125 -17.36 4.95 5.42
N LYS A 126 -18.67 5.14 5.28
CA LYS A 126 -19.61 4.04 5.00
C LYS A 126 -19.26 3.37 3.66
N PRO A 127 -18.99 2.04 3.62
CA PRO A 127 -18.82 1.33 2.36
C PRO A 127 -20.13 1.26 1.57
N LEU A 128 -20.03 1.34 0.26
CA LEU A 128 -21.14 1.20 -0.67
C LEU A 128 -21.12 -0.18 -1.32
N TYR A 129 -22.28 -0.76 -1.60
CA TYR A 129 -22.40 -2.11 -2.17
C TYR A 129 -23.31 -2.06 -3.40
N HIS A 130 -22.73 -2.30 -4.57
CA HIS A 130 -23.44 -2.39 -5.84
C HIS A 130 -23.12 -3.73 -6.51
N ARG A 131 -24.15 -4.40 -7.05
CA ARG A 131 -23.98 -5.72 -7.67
C ARG A 131 -23.12 -5.63 -8.93
N GLU A 132 -23.31 -4.57 -9.73
CA GLU A 132 -22.55 -4.35 -10.95
C GLU A 132 -21.04 -4.19 -10.64
N TRP A 133 -20.71 -3.58 -9.50
CA TRP A 133 -19.31 -3.44 -9.07
C TRP A 133 -18.69 -4.77 -8.70
N TRP A 134 -19.44 -5.64 -8.02
CA TRP A 134 -18.97 -7.00 -7.73
C TRP A 134 -18.77 -7.81 -9.00
N ASP A 135 -19.77 -7.83 -9.89
CA ASP A 135 -19.69 -8.59 -11.13
C ASP A 135 -18.48 -8.14 -11.96
N ARG A 136 -18.23 -6.83 -12.00
CA ARG A 136 -17.03 -6.30 -12.65
C ARG A 136 -15.75 -6.66 -11.93
N TYR A 137 -15.75 -6.67 -10.60
CA TYR A 137 -14.59 -7.06 -9.81
C TYR A 137 -14.17 -8.52 -10.06
N VAL A 138 -15.15 -9.42 -10.17
CA VAL A 138 -14.93 -10.82 -10.56
C VAL A 138 -14.34 -10.90 -11.97
N ASP A 139 -14.94 -10.24 -12.94
CA ASP A 139 -14.49 -10.23 -14.34
C ASP A 139 -13.06 -9.69 -14.52
N VAL A 140 -12.71 -8.59 -13.84
CA VAL A 140 -11.35 -8.06 -13.87
C VAL A 140 -10.37 -9.02 -13.20
N ASN A 141 -10.70 -9.57 -12.02
CA ASN A 141 -9.84 -10.55 -11.36
C ASN A 141 -9.59 -11.79 -12.23
N GLN A 142 -10.60 -12.24 -13.00
CA GLN A 142 -10.45 -13.34 -13.95
C GLN A 142 -9.44 -13.01 -15.05
N ARG A 143 -9.51 -11.81 -15.65
CA ARG A 143 -8.54 -11.34 -16.64
C ARG A 143 -7.10 -11.29 -16.10
N PHE A 144 -6.93 -10.84 -14.85
CA PHE A 144 -5.63 -10.87 -14.17
C PHE A 144 -5.11 -12.29 -13.95
N ALA A 145 -5.98 -13.22 -13.54
CA ALA A 145 -5.61 -14.63 -13.36
C ALA A 145 -5.19 -15.28 -14.68
N GLU A 146 -5.90 -15.00 -15.78
CA GLU A 146 -5.55 -15.51 -17.11
C GLU A 146 -4.23 -14.93 -17.64
N ALA A 147 -4.00 -13.63 -17.44
CA ALA A 147 -2.73 -13.00 -17.81
C ALA A 147 -1.56 -13.59 -17.00
N ALA A 148 -1.74 -13.82 -15.69
CA ALA A 148 -0.76 -14.49 -14.86
C ALA A 148 -0.52 -15.96 -15.29
N SER A 149 -1.57 -16.66 -15.67
CA SER A 149 -1.48 -18.03 -16.20
C SER A 149 -0.64 -18.11 -17.48
N ARG A 150 -0.81 -17.14 -18.40
CA ARG A 150 -0.04 -17.07 -19.66
C ARG A 150 1.42 -16.67 -19.45
N ALA A 151 1.71 -15.82 -18.45
CA ALA A 151 3.07 -15.39 -18.15
C ALA A 151 3.90 -16.48 -17.45
N ALA A 152 3.27 -17.28 -16.60
CA ALA A 152 3.95 -18.19 -15.68
C ALA A 152 4.41 -19.49 -16.36
N ALA A 153 5.68 -19.85 -16.15
CA ALA A 153 6.22 -21.17 -16.49
C ALA A 153 5.56 -22.27 -15.65
N HIS A 154 5.71 -23.53 -16.09
CA HIS A 154 5.24 -24.69 -15.32
C HIS A 154 5.96 -24.76 -13.97
N GLY A 155 5.20 -24.87 -12.87
CA GLY A 155 5.72 -24.88 -11.49
C GLY A 155 6.26 -23.53 -11.00
N ALA A 156 5.96 -22.44 -11.70
CA ALA A 156 6.40 -21.10 -11.32
C ALA A 156 5.80 -20.63 -9.99
N THR A 157 6.42 -19.61 -9.41
CA THR A 157 5.90 -18.90 -8.24
C THR A 157 5.17 -17.63 -8.69
N VAL A 158 3.91 -17.49 -8.32
CA VAL A 158 3.11 -16.29 -8.60
C VAL A 158 2.80 -15.56 -7.29
N TRP A 159 3.15 -14.27 -7.21
CA TRP A 159 2.91 -13.44 -6.05
C TRP A 159 1.90 -12.32 -6.35
N VAL A 160 0.66 -12.55 -5.92
CA VAL A 160 -0.47 -11.64 -6.08
C VAL A 160 -0.46 -10.57 -4.98
N GLN A 161 -0.69 -9.32 -5.37
CA GLN A 161 -0.57 -8.15 -4.52
C GLN A 161 -1.93 -7.45 -4.34
N ASP A 162 -2.26 -7.26 -3.07
CA ASP A 162 -3.22 -6.30 -2.55
C ASP A 162 -4.71 -6.54 -2.82
N TYR A 163 -5.54 -5.68 -2.22
CA TYR A 163 -6.99 -5.83 -2.10
C TYR A 163 -7.76 -5.76 -3.43
N GLN A 164 -7.18 -5.28 -4.52
CA GLN A 164 -7.88 -5.27 -5.81
C GLN A 164 -7.92 -6.67 -6.43
N LEU A 165 -7.04 -7.59 -6.02
CA LEU A 165 -6.83 -8.88 -6.67
C LEU A 165 -7.10 -10.08 -5.74
N GLN A 166 -8.06 -9.94 -4.82
CA GLN A 166 -8.29 -10.96 -3.78
C GLN A 166 -8.90 -12.27 -4.31
N LEU A 167 -9.47 -12.27 -5.52
CA LEU A 167 -10.04 -13.47 -6.15
C LEU A 167 -9.05 -14.19 -7.07
N VAL A 168 -8.02 -13.48 -7.53
CA VAL A 168 -6.97 -14.03 -8.41
C VAL A 168 -6.37 -15.32 -7.87
N PRO A 169 -6.04 -15.50 -6.57
CA PRO A 169 -5.39 -16.72 -6.12
C PRO A 169 -6.24 -17.98 -6.38
N LYS A 170 -7.56 -17.92 -6.18
CA LYS A 170 -8.46 -19.05 -6.47
C LYS A 170 -8.62 -19.26 -7.97
N MET A 171 -8.86 -18.18 -8.73
CA MET A 171 -9.02 -18.25 -10.19
C MET A 171 -7.78 -18.83 -10.85
N LEU A 172 -6.60 -18.34 -10.47
CA LEU A 172 -5.33 -18.84 -10.96
C LEU A 172 -5.08 -20.29 -10.55
N ARG A 173 -5.39 -20.67 -9.30
CA ARG A 173 -5.28 -22.07 -8.85
C ARG A 173 -6.14 -23.04 -9.67
N MET A 174 -7.32 -22.61 -10.11
CA MET A 174 -8.19 -23.43 -10.96
C MET A 174 -7.64 -23.59 -12.38
N LEU A 175 -7.02 -22.53 -12.93
CA LEU A 175 -6.37 -22.57 -14.24
C LEU A 175 -5.05 -23.34 -14.22
N ARG A 176 -4.30 -23.20 -13.13
CA ARG A 176 -2.90 -23.64 -13.00
C ARG A 176 -2.64 -24.27 -11.63
N PRO A 177 -3.07 -25.54 -11.43
CA PRO A 177 -2.86 -26.26 -10.17
C PRO A 177 -1.39 -26.47 -9.79
N ASP A 178 -0.47 -26.36 -10.75
CA ASP A 178 0.98 -26.56 -10.61
C ASP A 178 1.70 -25.40 -9.91
N LEU A 179 1.11 -24.20 -9.88
CA LEU A 179 1.80 -23.00 -9.42
C LEU A 179 1.97 -22.95 -7.91
N THR A 180 3.03 -22.30 -7.43
CA THR A 180 3.13 -21.86 -6.04
C THR A 180 2.59 -20.44 -5.93
N ILE A 181 1.49 -20.22 -5.19
CA ILE A 181 0.76 -18.95 -5.19
C ILE A 181 0.89 -18.27 -3.82
N GLY A 182 1.51 -17.09 -3.79
CA GLY A 182 1.50 -16.19 -2.64
C GLY A 182 0.49 -15.07 -2.83
N PHE A 183 -0.20 -14.67 -1.77
CA PHE A 183 -0.98 -13.44 -1.72
C PHE A 183 -0.50 -12.56 -0.56
N PHE A 184 -0.37 -11.25 -0.78
CA PHE A 184 -0.04 -10.30 0.26
C PHE A 184 -0.99 -9.09 0.28
N LEU A 185 -1.60 -8.81 1.43
CA LEU A 185 -2.48 -7.65 1.65
C LEU A 185 -1.70 -6.46 2.24
N HIS A 186 -1.71 -5.31 1.56
CA HIS A 186 -0.98 -4.11 2.01
C HIS A 186 -1.83 -3.15 2.85
N ILE A 187 -3.15 -3.31 2.80
CA ILE A 187 -4.08 -2.58 3.66
C ILE A 187 -4.41 -3.39 4.94
N PRO A 188 -5.01 -2.78 5.98
CA PRO A 188 -5.45 -3.52 7.14
C PRO A 188 -6.45 -4.61 6.75
N PHE A 189 -6.45 -5.74 7.46
CA PHE A 189 -7.52 -6.72 7.34
C PHE A 189 -8.50 -6.51 8.50
N PRO A 190 -9.80 -6.30 8.23
CA PRO A 190 -10.75 -5.84 9.24
C PRO A 190 -11.00 -6.91 10.34
N PRO A 191 -11.45 -6.49 11.53
CA PRO A 191 -12.05 -7.37 12.52
C PRO A 191 -13.22 -8.18 11.94
N VAL A 192 -13.50 -9.32 12.56
CA VAL A 192 -14.55 -10.26 12.10
C VAL A 192 -15.89 -9.55 11.99
N GLU A 193 -16.25 -8.75 12.99
CA GLU A 193 -17.53 -8.04 13.09
C GLU A 193 -17.75 -7.07 11.93
N LEU A 194 -16.71 -6.34 11.53
CA LEU A 194 -16.77 -5.44 10.40
C LEU A 194 -16.80 -6.21 9.08
N PHE A 195 -15.92 -7.20 8.91
CA PHE A 195 -15.87 -8.00 7.67
C PHE A 195 -17.19 -8.69 7.34
N MET A 196 -17.97 -9.08 8.36
CA MET A 196 -19.27 -9.71 8.17
C MET A 196 -20.31 -8.80 7.47
N GLN A 197 -20.09 -7.48 7.41
CA GLN A 197 -20.94 -6.55 6.64
C GLN A 197 -20.86 -6.78 5.13
N MET A 198 -19.76 -7.36 4.62
CA MET A 198 -19.56 -7.60 3.19
C MET A 198 -20.54 -8.67 2.66
N PRO A 199 -21.35 -8.36 1.62
CA PRO A 199 -22.24 -9.34 1.00
C PRO A 199 -21.49 -10.56 0.45
N TRP A 200 -20.40 -10.33 -0.29
CA TRP A 200 -19.57 -11.35 -0.94
C TRP A 200 -18.39 -11.83 -0.08
N ARG A 201 -18.56 -11.83 1.24
CA ARG A 201 -17.51 -12.16 2.22
C ARG A 201 -16.97 -13.58 2.04
N THR A 202 -17.84 -14.53 1.69
CA THR A 202 -17.45 -15.93 1.52
C THR A 202 -16.57 -16.08 0.27
N GLU A 203 -16.96 -15.42 -0.82
CA GLU A 203 -16.26 -15.43 -2.10
C GLU A 203 -14.88 -14.81 -1.99
N ILE A 204 -14.73 -13.70 -1.26
CA ILE A 204 -13.42 -13.09 -0.99
C ILE A 204 -12.53 -14.04 -0.19
N ILE A 205 -13.05 -14.66 0.87
CA ILE A 205 -12.27 -15.61 1.69
C ILE A 205 -11.88 -16.84 0.85
N GLN A 206 -12.78 -17.38 0.04
CA GLN A 206 -12.46 -18.45 -0.89
C GLN A 206 -11.41 -18.04 -1.93
N GLY A 207 -11.48 -16.80 -2.42
CA GLY A 207 -10.49 -16.19 -3.31
C GLY A 207 -9.08 -16.28 -2.72
N LEU A 208 -8.93 -15.79 -1.49
CA LEU A 208 -7.66 -15.80 -0.75
C LEU A 208 -7.17 -17.21 -0.42
N LEU A 209 -8.07 -18.15 -0.10
CA LEU A 209 -7.74 -19.56 0.14
C LEU A 209 -7.28 -20.31 -1.12
N GLY A 210 -7.26 -19.66 -2.29
CA GLY A 210 -6.58 -20.16 -3.47
C GLY A 210 -5.05 -20.18 -3.34
N ALA A 211 -4.49 -19.26 -2.55
CA ALA A 211 -3.06 -19.15 -2.29
C ALA A 211 -2.52 -20.27 -1.39
N ASP A 212 -1.22 -20.52 -1.45
CA ASP A 212 -0.48 -21.39 -0.52
C ASP A 212 0.06 -20.61 0.68
N LEU A 213 0.30 -19.30 0.53
CA LEU A 213 0.61 -18.37 1.62
C LEU A 213 -0.22 -17.10 1.51
N VAL A 214 -0.92 -16.73 2.59
CA VAL A 214 -1.58 -15.43 2.75
C VAL A 214 -0.83 -14.61 3.78
N GLY A 215 -0.28 -13.47 3.35
CA GLY A 215 0.49 -12.54 4.18
C GLY A 215 -0.25 -11.25 4.50
N PHE A 216 -0.02 -10.77 5.72
CA PHE A 216 -0.53 -9.50 6.25
C PHE A 216 0.60 -8.70 6.89
N HIS A 217 0.43 -7.41 7.17
CA HIS A 217 1.42 -6.67 7.95
C HIS A 217 1.49 -7.10 9.42
N LEU A 218 0.33 -7.30 10.05
CA LEU A 218 0.23 -7.54 11.49
C LEU A 218 -0.40 -8.91 11.80
N PRO A 219 -0.01 -9.56 12.92
CA PRO A 219 -0.63 -10.80 13.37
C PRO A 219 -2.14 -10.74 13.57
N GLY A 220 -2.68 -9.57 13.97
CA GLY A 220 -4.13 -9.40 14.13
C GLY A 220 -4.91 -9.65 12.84
N GLY A 221 -4.42 -9.15 11.71
CA GLY A 221 -5.05 -9.39 10.40
C GLY A 221 -5.01 -10.87 10.01
N ALA A 222 -3.87 -11.53 10.25
CA ALA A 222 -3.73 -12.98 10.04
C ALA A 222 -4.70 -13.79 10.91
N GLN A 223 -4.87 -13.40 12.17
CA GLN A 223 -5.79 -14.06 13.10
C GLN A 223 -7.25 -13.89 12.68
N ASN A 224 -7.65 -12.67 12.28
CA ASN A 224 -8.98 -12.39 11.77
C ASN A 224 -9.29 -13.24 10.54
N PHE A 225 -8.33 -13.35 9.60
CA PHE A 225 -8.46 -14.21 8.43
C PHE A 225 -8.69 -15.67 8.81
N LEU A 226 -7.89 -16.25 9.70
CA LEU A 226 -8.06 -17.64 10.15
C LEU A 226 -9.43 -17.90 10.82
N ILE A 227 -9.95 -16.93 11.56
CA ILE A 227 -11.29 -17.02 12.17
C ILE A 227 -12.37 -16.99 11.07
N LEU A 228 -12.25 -16.08 10.11
CA LEU A 228 -13.19 -15.94 8.99
C LEU A 228 -13.17 -17.13 8.04
N SER A 229 -12.00 -17.72 7.75
CA SER A 229 -11.88 -18.94 6.95
C SER A 229 -12.63 -20.09 7.59
N ARG A 230 -12.45 -20.31 8.91
CA ARG A 230 -13.21 -21.32 9.64
C ARG A 230 -14.71 -21.04 9.63
N ARG A 231 -15.11 -19.79 9.88
CA ARG A 231 -16.52 -19.40 10.04
C ARG A 231 -17.31 -19.42 8.73
N LEU A 232 -16.71 -18.97 7.62
CA LEU A 232 -17.41 -18.77 6.35
C LEU A 232 -17.22 -19.91 5.34
N VAL A 233 -16.09 -20.62 5.41
CA VAL A 233 -15.74 -21.71 4.47
C VAL A 233 -15.67 -23.07 5.17
N GLY A 234 -15.63 -23.10 6.50
CA GLY A 234 -15.55 -24.36 7.26
C GLY A 234 -14.16 -24.99 7.30
N THR A 235 -13.09 -24.21 7.04
CA THR A 235 -11.72 -24.74 7.06
C THR A 235 -11.26 -25.05 8.47
N ASP A 236 -10.48 -26.13 8.62
CA ASP A 236 -9.76 -26.40 9.87
C ASP A 236 -8.58 -25.44 9.98
N THR A 237 -8.64 -24.53 10.95
CA THR A 237 -7.58 -23.54 11.15
C THR A 237 -6.83 -23.73 12.46
N SER A 238 -5.54 -23.43 12.46
CA SER A 238 -4.71 -23.43 13.66
C SER A 238 -5.25 -22.45 14.72
N ARG A 239 -5.20 -22.82 16.00
CA ARG A 239 -5.67 -21.99 17.13
C ARG A 239 -4.57 -21.18 17.81
N GLY A 240 -3.30 -21.41 17.45
CA GLY A 240 -2.17 -20.68 18.02
C GLY A 240 -2.07 -19.24 17.52
N THR A 241 -1.40 -18.38 18.29
CA THR A 241 -1.11 -17.01 17.87
C THR A 241 -0.15 -16.99 16.68
N VAL A 242 -0.40 -16.12 15.71
CA VAL A 242 0.53 -15.87 14.60
C VAL A 242 1.68 -14.97 15.08
N GLY A 243 2.92 -15.33 14.74
CA GLY A 243 4.11 -14.50 15.01
C GLY A 243 4.47 -13.59 13.84
N VAL A 244 5.36 -12.62 14.09
CA VAL A 244 5.95 -11.79 13.03
C VAL A 244 7.09 -12.58 12.37
N ARG A 245 6.98 -12.86 11.07
CA ARG A 245 7.94 -13.63 10.26
C ARG A 245 8.30 -15.00 10.86
N SER A 246 7.45 -15.51 11.75
CA SER A 246 7.67 -16.69 12.57
C SER A 246 6.31 -17.22 13.03
N ARG A 247 6.25 -18.47 13.49
CA ARG A 247 5.02 -19.11 14.02
C ARG A 247 3.79 -18.82 13.13
N PHE A 248 3.78 -19.45 11.96
CA PHE A 248 2.69 -19.28 11.01
C PHE A 248 1.41 -19.97 11.46
N GLY A 249 0.27 -19.37 11.10
CA GLY A 249 -1.01 -20.06 11.13
C GLY A 249 -1.18 -20.96 9.91
N ALA A 250 -2.18 -21.83 9.96
CA ALA A 250 -2.54 -22.72 8.87
C ALA A 250 -4.07 -22.82 8.75
N ALA A 251 -4.57 -22.91 7.51
CA ALA A 251 -5.93 -23.28 7.17
C ALA A 251 -5.91 -24.48 6.23
N VAL A 252 -6.62 -25.55 6.58
CA VAL A 252 -6.69 -26.77 5.77
C VAL A 252 -7.98 -26.75 4.95
N LEU A 253 -7.85 -26.90 3.64
CA LEU A 253 -8.95 -26.97 2.68
C LEU A 253 -8.74 -28.19 1.76
N GLY A 254 -9.47 -29.27 2.03
CA GLY A 254 -9.23 -30.56 1.38
C GLY A 254 -7.84 -31.08 1.74
N SER A 255 -7.04 -31.43 0.74
CA SER A 255 -5.64 -31.84 0.91
C SER A 255 -4.64 -30.68 1.01
N ARG A 256 -5.07 -29.43 0.74
CA ARG A 256 -4.18 -28.26 0.74
C ARG A 256 -4.10 -27.64 2.12
N THR A 257 -2.88 -27.28 2.52
CA THR A 257 -2.63 -26.46 3.71
C THR A 257 -2.18 -25.07 3.28
N ILE A 258 -3.00 -24.06 3.58
CA ILE A 258 -2.72 -22.67 3.32
C ILE A 258 -2.02 -22.09 4.54
N ARG A 259 -0.78 -21.62 4.38
CA ARG A 259 -0.04 -20.94 5.43
C ARG A 259 -0.52 -19.50 5.57
N VAL A 260 -0.53 -18.98 6.78
CA VAL A 260 -0.95 -17.60 7.08
C VAL A 260 0.09 -16.94 7.99
N GLY A 261 0.54 -15.73 7.64
CA GLY A 261 1.64 -15.08 8.36
C GLY A 261 1.57 -13.56 8.40
N ALA A 262 2.36 -12.97 9.31
CA ALA A 262 2.55 -11.54 9.41
C ALA A 262 3.97 -11.15 8.95
N PHE A 263 4.06 -10.28 7.96
CA PHE A 263 5.27 -9.75 7.36
C PHE A 263 5.12 -8.23 7.21
N PRO A 264 5.55 -7.44 8.22
CA PRO A 264 5.60 -5.99 8.10
C PRO A 264 6.48 -5.61 6.91
N ILE A 265 5.88 -4.90 5.95
CA ILE A 265 6.63 -4.35 4.82
C ILE A 265 7.47 -3.18 5.31
N SER A 266 8.52 -2.87 4.57
CA SER A 266 9.38 -1.74 4.86
C SER A 266 9.80 -1.05 3.59
N VAL A 267 10.76 -0.14 3.72
CA VAL A 267 11.30 0.67 2.62
C VAL A 267 12.71 0.22 2.29
N ASP A 268 13.21 0.63 1.12
CA ASP A 268 14.66 0.61 0.84
C ASP A 268 15.35 1.67 1.69
N SER A 269 15.52 1.31 2.97
CA SER A 269 16.00 2.22 4.01
C SER A 269 17.47 2.57 3.82
N GLY A 270 18.27 1.68 3.21
CA GLY A 270 19.66 1.92 2.86
C GLY A 270 19.80 2.98 1.76
N ALA A 271 19.02 2.85 0.67
CA ALA A 271 19.01 3.85 -0.39
C ALA A 271 18.52 5.22 0.09
N LEU A 272 17.46 5.24 0.92
CA LEU A 272 16.95 6.48 1.53
C LEU A 272 17.98 7.16 2.44
N ASP A 273 18.65 6.37 3.29
CA ASP A 273 19.70 6.86 4.19
C ASP A 273 20.90 7.41 3.40
N HIS A 274 21.26 6.77 2.29
CA HIS A 274 22.29 7.27 1.38
C HIS A 274 21.87 8.58 0.70
N ALA A 275 20.69 8.61 0.09
CA ALA A 275 20.15 9.79 -0.59
C ALA A 275 20.01 10.99 0.36
N ALA A 276 19.58 10.79 1.61
CA ALA A 276 19.48 11.85 2.61
C ALA A 276 20.84 12.46 3.04
N ARG A 277 21.97 11.78 2.73
CA ARG A 277 23.32 12.31 2.93
C ARG A 277 23.87 13.04 1.70
N ASP A 278 23.20 12.95 0.56
CA ASP A 278 23.64 13.63 -0.65
C ASP A 278 23.70 15.16 -0.44
N ARG A 279 24.72 15.79 -1.03
CA ARG A 279 24.98 17.22 -0.84
C ARG A 279 23.90 18.08 -1.49
N ASN A 280 23.33 17.66 -2.61
CA ASN A 280 22.25 18.38 -3.29
C ASN A 280 20.96 18.30 -2.48
N ILE A 281 20.63 17.13 -1.93
CA ILE A 281 19.49 16.96 -1.03
C ILE A 281 19.62 17.83 0.22
N ARG A 282 20.80 17.83 0.87
CA ARG A 282 21.04 18.68 2.04
C ARG A 282 21.05 20.17 1.73
N ARG A 283 21.46 20.56 0.51
CA ARG A 283 21.35 21.95 0.04
C ARG A 283 19.89 22.32 -0.16
N ARG A 284 19.10 21.49 -0.87
CA ARG A 284 17.66 21.70 -1.07
C ARG A 284 16.91 21.77 0.26
N ALA A 285 17.23 20.91 1.23
CA ALA A 285 16.63 20.97 2.56
C ALA A 285 16.88 22.32 3.27
N ARG A 286 18.06 22.93 3.11
CA ARG A 286 18.33 24.28 3.63
C ARG A 286 17.56 25.36 2.86
N GLU A 287 17.45 25.23 1.54
CA GLU A 287 16.65 26.14 0.70
C GLU A 287 15.17 26.10 1.12
N ILE A 288 14.60 24.91 1.35
CA ILE A 288 13.24 24.75 1.88
C ILE A 288 13.08 25.50 3.21
N ARG A 289 14.02 25.40 4.16
CA ARG A 289 13.94 26.16 5.42
C ARG A 289 13.96 27.67 5.18
N THR A 290 14.79 28.15 4.24
CA THR A 290 14.84 29.57 3.87
C THR A 290 13.54 30.03 3.21
N GLU A 291 12.97 29.24 2.29
CA GLU A 291 11.69 29.49 1.62
C GLU A 291 10.51 29.56 2.60
N LEU A 292 10.59 28.82 3.71
CA LEU A 292 9.62 28.85 4.81
C LEU A 292 9.87 30.00 5.82
N GLY A 293 10.86 30.87 5.59
CA GLY A 293 11.17 32.00 6.47
C GLY A 293 12.11 31.67 7.65
N ASN A 294 12.84 30.55 7.59
CA ASN A 294 13.71 30.06 8.66
C ASN A 294 12.99 29.87 10.02
N PRO A 295 11.87 29.13 10.07
CA PRO A 295 11.19 28.85 11.33
C PRO A 295 12.10 28.03 12.26
N ARG A 296 11.87 28.11 13.57
CA ARG A 296 12.53 27.26 14.56
C ARG A 296 12.14 25.79 14.36
N LYS A 297 10.86 25.52 14.09
CA LYS A 297 10.30 24.17 13.96
C LYS A 297 9.48 24.01 12.70
N ILE A 298 9.71 22.90 11.99
CA ILE A 298 8.90 22.47 10.85
C ILE A 298 8.21 21.16 11.19
N LEU A 299 6.89 21.19 11.25
CA LEU A 299 6.01 20.03 11.30
C LEU A 299 5.72 19.58 9.86
N LEU A 300 5.91 18.30 9.56
CA LEU A 300 5.71 17.76 8.21
C LEU A 300 4.63 16.68 8.20
N GLY A 301 3.66 16.85 7.31
CA GLY A 301 2.70 15.84 6.93
C GLY A 301 2.90 15.43 5.47
N VAL A 302 2.97 14.13 5.19
CA VAL A 302 3.06 13.61 3.81
C VAL A 302 2.09 12.45 3.66
N ASP A 303 1.05 12.67 2.87
CA ASP A 303 -0.04 11.73 2.70
C ASP A 303 -0.56 11.74 1.27
N ARG A 304 -1.24 10.66 0.87
CA ARG A 304 -2.27 10.78 -0.17
C ARG A 304 -3.45 11.53 0.45
N LEU A 305 -4.13 12.36 -0.34
CA LEU A 305 -5.39 12.95 0.10
C LEU A 305 -6.42 11.83 0.23
N ASP A 306 -6.62 11.34 1.46
CA ASP A 306 -7.39 10.14 1.76
C ASP A 306 -7.94 10.24 3.18
N TYR A 307 -9.23 9.96 3.36
CA TYR A 307 -9.95 10.20 4.63
C TYR A 307 -9.42 9.34 5.77
N THR A 308 -8.67 8.28 5.45
CA THR A 308 -8.02 7.43 6.44
C THR A 308 -6.80 8.09 7.10
N LYS A 309 -6.26 9.18 6.51
CA LYS A 309 -4.96 9.76 6.87
C LYS A 309 -5.00 10.79 8.00
N GLY A 310 -6.19 11.20 8.44
CA GLY A 310 -6.35 12.11 9.58
C GLY A 310 -5.62 13.44 9.40
N ILE A 311 -5.64 13.98 8.17
CA ILE A 311 -5.06 15.30 7.86
C ILE A 311 -5.87 16.40 8.56
N ASP A 312 -7.19 16.23 8.61
CA ASP A 312 -8.12 17.08 9.36
C ASP A 312 -7.82 17.07 10.87
N VAL A 313 -7.59 15.89 11.46
CA VAL A 313 -7.18 15.76 12.87
C VAL A 313 -5.89 16.53 13.13
N ARG A 314 -4.91 16.42 12.24
CA ARG A 314 -3.62 17.11 12.33
C ARG A 314 -3.76 18.63 12.26
N LEU A 315 -4.52 19.13 11.29
CA LEU A 315 -4.77 20.56 11.11
C LEU A 315 -5.53 21.13 12.30
N LYS A 316 -6.55 20.41 12.78
CA LYS A 316 -7.31 20.81 13.97
C LYS A 316 -6.42 20.84 15.23
N ALA A 317 -5.59 19.82 15.46
CA ALA A 317 -4.66 19.80 16.59
C ALA A 317 -3.69 20.98 16.55
N PHE A 318 -3.14 21.29 15.37
CA PHE A 318 -2.26 22.45 15.19
C PHE A 318 -2.99 23.78 15.45
N SER A 319 -4.23 23.93 14.96
CA SER A 319 -5.06 25.11 15.20
C SER A 319 -5.32 25.33 16.69
N GLU A 320 -5.67 24.27 17.44
CA GLU A 320 -5.91 24.36 18.89
C GLU A 320 -4.63 24.66 19.67
N LEU A 321 -3.48 24.07 19.29
CA LEU A 321 -2.19 24.37 19.89
C LEU A 321 -1.78 25.84 19.72
N LEU A 322 -2.11 26.45 18.58
CA LEU A 322 -1.90 27.88 18.34
C LEU A 322 -2.84 28.74 19.20
N ALA A 323 -4.13 28.39 19.26
CA ALA A 323 -5.12 29.08 20.08
C ALA A 323 -4.76 29.07 21.58
N GLU A 324 -4.21 27.95 22.05
CA GLU A 324 -3.78 27.75 23.45
C GLU A 324 -2.41 28.35 23.76
N GLY A 325 -1.67 28.84 22.76
CA GLY A 325 -0.31 29.37 22.93
C GLY A 325 0.74 28.31 23.28
N ARG A 326 0.42 27.03 23.11
CA ARG A 326 1.34 25.88 23.29
C ARG A 326 2.32 25.75 22.13
N VAL A 327 1.90 26.22 20.95
CA VAL A 327 2.76 26.41 19.78
C VAL A 327 2.72 27.87 19.38
N LYS A 328 3.87 28.42 18.96
CA LYS A 328 3.96 29.82 18.54
C LYS A 328 3.93 29.93 17.03
N ARG A 329 3.07 30.82 16.52
CA ARG A 329 2.90 31.09 15.09
C ARG A 329 4.11 31.71 14.41
N ASP A 330 4.97 32.40 15.15
CA ASP A 330 6.15 33.12 14.63
C ASP A 330 7.35 32.19 14.40
N ASP A 331 7.37 31.00 15.00
CA ASP A 331 8.52 30.11 14.93
C ASP A 331 8.23 28.67 14.53
N THR A 332 6.96 28.28 14.39
CA THR A 332 6.55 26.92 14.03
C THR A 332 5.61 26.91 12.83
N VAL A 333 5.97 26.17 11.79
CA VAL A 333 5.16 26.01 10.57
C VAL A 333 4.79 24.55 10.33
N VAL A 334 3.64 24.32 9.71
CA VAL A 334 3.23 23.02 9.17
C VAL A 334 3.41 23.03 7.66
N VAL A 335 4.07 22.01 7.13
CA VAL A 335 4.08 21.68 5.71
C VAL A 335 3.25 20.42 5.51
N GLN A 336 2.15 20.52 4.77
CA GLN A 336 1.31 19.38 4.40
C GLN A 336 1.45 19.11 2.90
N LEU A 337 2.16 18.04 2.55
CA LEU A 337 2.17 17.48 1.21
C LEU A 337 1.00 16.50 1.08
N ALA A 338 0.03 16.82 0.24
CA ALA A 338 -1.12 15.96 -0.02
C ALA A 338 -1.13 15.58 -1.51
N THR A 339 -0.75 14.34 -1.82
CA THR A 339 -0.78 13.88 -3.22
C THR A 339 -2.23 13.60 -3.63
N PRO A 340 -2.70 14.11 -4.79
CA PRO A 340 -4.03 13.81 -5.30
C PRO A 340 -4.29 12.31 -5.37
N SER A 341 -5.50 11.89 -4.99
CA SER A 341 -5.88 10.48 -4.96
C SER A 341 -7.39 10.35 -5.15
N ARG A 342 -7.80 9.49 -6.09
CA ARG A 342 -9.20 9.06 -6.27
C ARG A 342 -10.19 10.24 -6.38
N GLU A 343 -9.82 11.26 -7.15
CA GLU A 343 -10.55 12.53 -7.23
C GLU A 343 -11.99 12.40 -7.78
N ARG A 344 -12.35 11.26 -8.38
CA ARG A 344 -13.71 10.96 -8.84
C ARG A 344 -14.63 10.39 -7.75
N VAL A 345 -14.11 10.07 -6.57
CA VAL A 345 -14.89 9.51 -5.45
C VAL A 345 -15.36 10.65 -4.54
N GLU A 346 -16.67 10.70 -4.28
CA GLU A 346 -17.33 11.79 -3.51
C GLU A 346 -16.68 12.05 -2.15
N SER A 347 -16.41 11.01 -1.36
CA SER A 347 -15.79 11.15 -0.04
C SER A 347 -14.39 11.80 -0.08
N TYR A 348 -13.66 11.63 -1.18
CA TYR A 348 -12.36 12.29 -1.39
C TYR A 348 -12.52 13.76 -1.77
N GLN A 349 -13.55 14.10 -2.55
CA GLN A 349 -13.88 15.49 -2.89
C GLN A 349 -14.33 16.27 -1.65
N THR A 350 -15.19 15.69 -0.81
CA THR A 350 -15.61 16.29 0.47
C THR A 350 -14.41 16.55 1.36
N LEU A 351 -13.54 15.53 1.55
CA LEU A 351 -12.32 15.68 2.33
C LEU A 351 -11.44 16.82 1.80
N ARG A 352 -11.23 16.88 0.48
CA ARG A 352 -10.44 17.95 -0.13
C ARG A 352 -10.95 19.34 0.25
N ASN A 353 -12.24 19.56 0.06
CA ASN A 353 -12.89 20.83 0.36
C ASN A 353 -12.75 21.18 1.85
N ASP A 354 -12.90 20.20 2.75
CA ASP A 354 -12.74 20.41 4.18
C ASP A 354 -11.30 20.73 4.59
N ILE A 355 -10.30 20.05 4.01
CA ILE A 355 -8.88 20.36 4.23
C ILE A 355 -8.53 21.75 3.72
N GLU A 356 -8.89 22.09 2.48
CA GLU A 356 -8.60 23.40 1.89
C GLU A 356 -9.27 24.54 2.70
N ARG A 357 -10.50 24.32 3.16
CA ARG A 357 -11.22 25.25 4.06
C ARG A 357 -10.51 25.40 5.42
N GLN A 358 -10.07 24.31 6.04
CA GLN A 358 -9.33 24.37 7.31
C GLN A 358 -8.00 25.10 7.16
N VAL A 359 -7.23 24.82 6.10
CA VAL A 359 -5.98 25.52 5.81
C VAL A 359 -6.23 27.01 5.62
N GLY A 360 -7.26 27.39 4.86
CA GLY A 360 -7.64 28.79 4.67
C GLY A 360 -8.04 29.49 5.97
N HIS A 361 -8.80 28.81 6.83
CA HIS A 361 -9.19 29.33 8.14
C HIS A 361 -7.98 29.55 9.07
N ILE A 362 -7.12 28.54 9.23
CA ILE A 362 -5.93 28.62 10.09
C ILE A 362 -5.00 29.74 9.61
N ASN A 363 -4.71 29.82 8.31
CA ASN A 363 -3.85 30.88 7.78
C ASN A 363 -4.51 32.27 7.86
N GLY A 364 -5.84 32.37 7.76
CA GLY A 364 -6.57 33.62 7.93
C GLY A 364 -6.55 34.15 9.37
N GLU A 365 -6.47 33.25 10.36
CA GLU A 365 -6.46 33.61 11.78
C GLU A 365 -5.03 33.80 12.35
N TYR A 366 -4.09 32.93 11.96
CA TYR A 366 -2.74 32.87 12.56
C TYR A 366 -1.59 33.23 11.62
N GLY A 367 -1.83 33.33 10.30
CA GLY A 367 -0.80 33.71 9.33
C GLY A 367 -0.51 35.21 9.32
N GLU A 368 0.67 35.57 8.81
CA GLU A 368 1.05 36.96 8.52
C GLU A 368 1.24 37.16 7.01
N VAL A 369 1.33 38.41 6.55
CA VAL A 369 1.52 38.72 5.12
C VAL A 369 2.82 38.08 4.63
N GLY A 370 2.71 37.12 3.70
CA GLY A 370 3.84 36.37 3.16
C GLY A 370 4.34 35.22 4.04
N HIS A 371 3.75 35.00 5.22
CA HIS A 371 4.17 34.00 6.20
C HIS A 371 2.95 33.18 6.67
N PRO A 372 2.44 32.25 5.84
CA PRO A 372 1.40 31.31 6.29
C PRO A 372 1.99 30.35 7.34
N VAL A 373 1.19 29.99 8.33
CA VAL A 373 1.58 28.98 9.34
C VAL A 373 1.38 27.55 8.82
N VAL A 374 0.52 27.36 7.81
CA VAL A 374 0.28 26.07 7.14
C VAL A 374 0.55 26.21 5.65
N HIS A 375 1.59 25.54 5.17
CA HIS A 375 1.91 25.37 3.75
C HIS A 375 1.28 24.08 3.24
N TYR A 376 0.19 24.19 2.47
CA TYR A 376 -0.50 23.05 1.87
C TYR A 376 -0.15 22.92 0.38
N LEU A 377 0.38 21.76 -0.03
CA LEU A 377 0.72 21.47 -1.41
C LEU A 377 -0.07 20.26 -1.91
N HIS A 378 -1.06 20.51 -2.77
CA HIS A 378 -1.88 19.47 -3.41
C HIS A 378 -1.29 19.03 -4.76
N ARG A 379 -0.12 18.39 -4.72
CA ARG A 379 0.56 17.88 -5.93
C ARG A 379 1.53 16.75 -5.57
N PRO A 380 1.82 15.83 -6.50
CA PRO A 380 2.92 14.88 -6.32
C PRO A 380 4.25 15.62 -6.12
N ALA A 381 5.07 15.14 -5.18
CA ALA A 381 6.44 15.61 -5.00
C ALA A 381 7.42 14.59 -5.61
N PRO A 382 8.40 15.03 -6.43
CA PRO A 382 9.49 14.16 -6.86
C PRO A 382 10.22 13.53 -5.66
N ARG A 383 10.81 12.35 -5.86
CA ARG A 383 11.45 11.58 -4.78
C ARG A 383 12.51 12.39 -4.02
N ASP A 384 13.38 13.08 -4.73
CA ASP A 384 14.46 13.89 -4.15
C ASP A 384 13.91 15.09 -3.35
N GLU A 385 12.86 15.73 -3.85
CA GLU A 385 12.19 16.83 -3.14
C GLU A 385 11.55 16.32 -1.84
N LEU A 386 10.90 15.15 -1.88
CA LEU A 386 10.32 14.52 -0.70
C LEU A 386 11.40 14.19 0.35
N ILE A 387 12.55 13.65 -0.07
CA ILE A 387 13.68 13.39 0.83
C ILE A 387 14.20 14.70 1.43
N ALA A 388 14.28 15.78 0.64
CA ALA A 388 14.68 17.08 1.14
C ALA A 388 13.71 17.62 2.21
N PHE A 389 12.39 17.44 2.05
CA PHE A 389 11.41 17.74 3.11
C PHE A 389 11.62 16.90 4.37
N PHE A 390 11.89 15.60 4.24
CA PHE A 390 12.21 14.75 5.40
C PHE A 390 13.46 15.21 6.15
N VAL A 391 14.49 15.67 5.43
CA VAL A 391 15.72 16.20 6.03
C VAL A 391 15.51 17.59 6.64
N ALA A 392 14.67 18.44 6.03
CA ALA A 392 14.40 19.80 6.49
C ALA A 392 13.51 19.86 7.74
N SER A 393 12.61 18.89 7.92
CA SER A 393 11.58 18.89 8.95
C SER A 393 12.05 18.43 10.33
N ASP A 394 11.48 19.01 11.38
CA ASP A 394 11.82 18.73 12.77
C ASP A 394 10.92 17.65 13.38
N VAL A 395 9.66 17.60 12.97
CA VAL A 395 8.69 16.61 13.46
C VAL A 395 7.86 16.10 12.30
N MET A 396 7.85 14.79 12.08
CA MET A 396 6.94 14.14 11.15
C MET A 396 5.64 13.78 11.86
N LEU A 397 4.51 14.19 11.28
CA LEU A 397 3.17 13.94 11.77
C LEU A 397 2.52 12.86 10.92
N VAL A 398 2.28 11.70 11.52
CA VAL A 398 1.60 10.56 10.89
C VAL A 398 0.40 10.21 11.74
N THR A 399 -0.75 10.78 11.41
CA THR A 399 -1.98 10.75 12.22
C THR A 399 -3.16 9.97 11.60
N PRO A 400 -2.96 8.89 10.81
CA PRO A 400 -4.08 8.18 10.20
C PRO A 400 -4.99 7.54 11.25
N LEU A 401 -6.29 7.60 11.00
CA LEU A 401 -7.31 6.93 11.80
C LEU A 401 -7.17 5.40 11.71
N ARG A 402 -6.75 4.91 10.54
CA ARG A 402 -6.43 3.49 10.32
C ARG A 402 -5.49 3.37 9.13
N ASP A 403 -4.41 2.60 9.25
CA ASP A 403 -3.47 2.39 8.14
C ASP A 403 -2.83 1.01 8.17
N GLY A 404 -2.48 0.49 6.99
CA GLY A 404 -1.83 -0.82 6.82
C GLY A 404 -0.47 -0.84 7.51
N MET A 405 0.55 -0.28 6.85
CA MET A 405 1.89 -0.13 7.43
C MET A 405 2.30 1.33 7.70
N ASN A 406 1.87 2.27 6.85
CA ASN A 406 2.41 3.63 6.76
C ASN A 406 3.93 3.65 6.47
N LEU A 407 4.29 3.53 5.19
CA LEU A 407 5.70 3.55 4.78
C LEU A 407 6.36 4.91 4.98
N VAL A 408 5.63 6.01 4.84
CA VAL A 408 6.16 7.38 5.00
C VAL A 408 6.82 7.57 6.37
N ALA A 409 6.22 7.03 7.44
CA ALA A 409 6.84 7.05 8.78
C ALA A 409 8.25 6.43 8.77
N LYS A 410 8.42 5.32 8.05
CA LYS A 410 9.73 4.65 7.91
C LYS A 410 10.67 5.42 7.00
N GLU A 411 10.17 6.07 5.95
CA GLU A 411 10.97 6.90 5.05
C GLU A 411 11.58 8.09 5.80
N TYR A 412 10.76 8.80 6.58
CA TYR A 412 11.24 9.89 7.43
C TYR A 412 12.36 9.42 8.36
N VAL A 413 12.13 8.33 9.10
CA VAL A 413 13.12 7.75 10.01
C VAL A 413 14.42 7.37 9.27
N ALA A 414 14.31 6.74 8.10
CA ALA A 414 15.47 6.37 7.27
C ALA A 414 16.27 7.59 6.78
N CYS A 415 15.62 8.73 6.54
CA CYS A 415 16.27 9.97 6.11
C CYS A 415 16.96 10.75 7.25
N ARG A 416 16.61 10.52 8.52
CA ARG A 416 17.21 11.21 9.69
C ARG A 416 18.59 10.68 10.09
N SER A 417 19.53 10.69 9.15
CA SER A 417 20.92 10.25 9.35
C SER A 417 21.69 11.03 10.43
N ASP A 418 21.24 12.25 10.75
CA ASP A 418 21.75 13.11 11.82
C ASP A 418 21.30 12.67 13.23
N LEU A 419 20.37 11.71 13.32
CA LEU A 419 19.66 11.30 14.53
C LEU A 419 18.81 12.42 15.15
N GLY A 420 18.52 13.49 14.41
CA GLY A 420 17.61 14.53 14.87
C GLY A 420 16.16 14.18 14.58
N GLY A 421 15.26 15.06 15.02
CA GLY A 421 13.84 15.02 14.71
C GLY A 421 12.99 14.14 15.62
N ALA A 422 11.69 14.20 15.40
CA ALA A 422 10.69 13.35 16.04
C ALA A 422 9.68 12.78 15.04
N LEU A 423 9.10 11.66 15.43
CA LEU A 423 7.96 11.06 14.73
C LEU A 423 6.79 11.01 15.72
N VAL A 424 5.72 11.74 15.42
CA VAL A 424 4.41 11.59 16.03
C VAL A 424 3.63 10.60 15.18
N LEU A 425 3.19 9.50 15.77
CA LEU A 425 2.68 8.34 15.03
C LEU A 425 1.38 7.83 15.64
N SER A 426 0.34 7.71 14.82
CA SER A 426 -0.90 7.06 15.19
C SER A 426 -0.65 5.60 15.58
N GLU A 427 -1.17 5.19 16.72
CA GLU A 427 -1.17 3.80 17.19
C GLU A 427 -1.94 2.85 16.26
N PHE A 428 -2.77 3.38 15.36
CA PHE A 428 -3.55 2.62 14.38
C PHE A 428 -2.82 2.42 13.03
N THR A 429 -1.49 2.61 13.00
CA THR A 429 -0.62 2.23 11.88
C THR A 429 0.08 0.90 12.15
N GLY A 430 0.33 0.10 11.12
CA GLY A 430 1.23 -1.05 11.26
C GLY A 430 2.63 -0.67 11.75
N ALA A 431 3.15 0.49 11.34
CA ALA A 431 4.42 1.03 11.82
C ALA A 431 4.49 1.18 13.33
N ALA A 432 3.40 1.49 14.03
CA ALA A 432 3.40 1.65 15.48
C ALA A 432 3.81 0.37 16.22
N ALA A 433 3.56 -0.82 15.64
CA ALA A 433 3.97 -2.09 16.24
C ALA A 433 5.51 -2.26 16.29
N GLU A 434 6.22 -1.61 15.37
CA GLU A 434 7.69 -1.65 15.24
C GLU A 434 8.37 -0.38 15.77
N LEU A 435 7.76 0.79 15.59
CA LEU A 435 8.32 2.11 15.88
C LEU A 435 7.93 2.65 17.27
N ARG A 436 8.08 1.81 18.29
CA ARG A 436 7.59 2.06 19.67
C ARG A 436 8.21 3.26 20.41
N HIS A 437 9.29 3.83 19.87
CA HIS A 437 9.94 5.03 20.43
C HIS A 437 9.48 6.34 19.79
N ALA A 438 8.54 6.27 18.84
CA ALA A 438 7.78 7.42 18.36
C ALA A 438 6.89 7.97 19.49
N TYR A 439 6.41 9.20 19.32
CA TYR A 439 5.35 9.75 20.15
C TYR A 439 4.03 9.15 19.65
N LEU A 440 3.63 8.03 20.27
CA LEU A 440 2.42 7.31 19.88
C LEU A 440 1.19 8.08 20.35
N VAL A 441 0.26 8.33 19.43
CA VAL A 441 -0.96 9.09 19.69
C VAL A 441 -2.18 8.33 19.22
N ASN A 442 -3.32 8.56 19.88
CA ASN A 442 -4.62 8.10 19.41
C ASN A 442 -5.29 9.25 18.64
N PRO A 443 -5.46 9.18 17.31
CA PRO A 443 -6.08 10.25 16.52
C PRO A 443 -7.57 10.50 16.84
N HIS A 444 -8.23 9.65 17.62
CA HIS A 444 -9.58 9.92 18.15
C HIS A 444 -9.58 10.73 19.44
N ASP A 445 -8.41 10.88 20.07
CA ASP A 445 -8.17 11.74 21.22
C ASP A 445 -7.34 12.96 20.78
N LEU A 446 -8.05 14.04 20.43
CA LEU A 446 -7.40 15.24 19.92
C LEU A 446 -6.44 15.87 20.94
N GLU A 447 -6.74 15.77 22.24
CA GLU A 447 -5.86 16.29 23.29
C GLU A 447 -4.57 15.47 23.35
N GLY A 448 -4.68 14.13 23.31
CA GLY A 448 -3.51 13.26 23.19
C GLY A 448 -2.66 13.51 21.95
N VAL A 449 -3.27 13.88 20.81
CA VAL A 449 -2.52 14.30 19.60
C VAL A 449 -1.77 15.62 19.85
N LYS A 450 -2.42 16.60 20.48
CA LYS A 450 -1.81 17.90 20.83
C LYS A 450 -0.64 17.73 21.79
N ASP A 451 -0.82 16.94 22.85
CA ASP A 451 0.21 16.59 23.82
C ASP A 451 1.41 15.91 23.13
N GLY A 452 1.17 14.94 22.26
CA GLY A 452 2.22 14.25 21.52
C GLY A 452 3.01 15.17 20.57
N ILE A 453 2.33 16.13 19.94
CA ILE A 453 2.97 17.16 19.10
C ILE A 453 3.82 18.09 19.97
N GLU A 454 3.27 18.57 21.08
CA GLU A 454 3.99 19.48 21.99
C GLU A 454 5.23 18.80 22.60
N GLU A 455 5.11 17.55 23.06
CA GLU A 455 6.25 16.78 23.60
C GLU A 455 7.34 16.61 22.51
N ALA A 456 6.95 16.30 21.27
CA ALA A 456 7.87 16.17 20.15
C ALA A 456 8.59 17.48 19.79
N LEU A 457 7.88 18.62 19.86
CA LEU A 457 8.43 19.95 19.59
C LEU A 457 9.42 20.38 20.69
N ASN A 458 9.11 20.04 21.95
CA ASN A 458 9.83 20.48 23.15
C ASN A 458 10.86 19.46 23.68
N GLN A 459 11.03 18.32 23.01
CA GLN A 459 12.04 17.33 23.38
C GLN A 459 13.46 17.93 23.41
N THR A 460 14.28 17.44 24.34
CA THR A 460 15.72 17.77 24.38
C THR A 460 16.47 17.08 23.24
N GLU A 461 17.60 17.65 22.81
CA GLU A 461 18.45 17.04 21.78
C GLU A 461 18.88 15.61 22.15
N GLU A 462 19.23 15.36 23.41
CA GLU A 462 19.64 14.04 23.88
C GLU A 462 18.49 13.03 23.81
N ALA A 463 17.29 13.41 24.27
CA ALA A 463 16.11 12.55 24.21
C ALA A 463 15.71 12.24 22.76
N GLY A 464 15.69 13.26 21.89
CA GLY A 464 15.40 13.09 20.47
C GLY A 464 16.39 12.16 19.78
N ARG A 465 17.70 12.34 20.01
CA ARG A 465 18.75 11.47 19.48
C ARG A 465 18.62 10.03 19.95
N ARG A 466 18.20 9.82 21.20
CA ARG A 466 17.96 8.48 21.76
C ARG A 466 16.78 7.80 21.06
N ARG A 467 15.65 8.49 20.94
CA ARG A 467 14.43 7.98 20.27
C ARG A 467 14.72 7.66 18.80
N MET A 468 15.26 8.62 18.05
CA MET A 468 15.55 8.46 16.62
C MET A 468 16.56 7.35 16.34
N ARG A 469 17.58 7.17 17.19
CA ARG A 469 18.53 6.04 17.06
C ARG A 469 17.84 4.69 17.17
N SER A 470 16.89 4.54 18.09
CA SER A 470 16.13 3.29 18.24
C SER A 470 15.23 3.04 17.03
N LEU A 471 14.49 4.07 16.60
CA LEU A 471 13.64 4.01 15.41
C LEU A 471 14.44 3.62 14.16
N ARG A 472 15.60 4.26 13.95
CA ARG A 472 16.49 3.98 12.82
C ARG A 472 17.06 2.58 12.84
N ARG A 473 17.47 2.09 14.02
CA ARG A 473 17.94 0.71 14.15
C ARG A 473 16.87 -0.27 13.67
N GLN A 474 15.61 -0.04 14.04
CA GLN A 474 14.50 -0.89 13.62
C GLN A 474 14.28 -0.84 12.11
N VAL A 475 14.20 0.36 11.52
CA VAL A 475 13.92 0.55 10.08
C VAL A 475 15.07 0.04 9.21
N LEU A 476 16.32 0.33 9.58
CA LEU A 476 17.51 -0.08 8.81
C LEU A 476 17.77 -1.60 8.89
N ALA A 477 17.43 -2.25 10.00
CA ALA A 477 17.62 -3.70 10.14
C ALA A 477 16.49 -4.54 9.49
N HIS A 478 15.36 -3.90 9.17
CA HIS A 478 14.18 -4.55 8.61
C HIS A 478 13.74 -3.77 7.37
N ASP A 479 14.56 -3.81 6.34
CA ASP A 479 14.27 -3.20 5.04
C ASP A 479 13.29 -4.04 4.20
N VAL A 480 13.03 -3.54 2.99
CA VAL A 480 12.11 -4.13 2.03
C VAL A 480 12.61 -5.47 1.48
N ASP A 481 13.91 -5.63 1.28
CA ASP A 481 14.52 -6.89 0.85
C ASP A 481 14.29 -8.00 1.88
N ARG A 482 14.48 -7.69 3.17
CA ARG A 482 14.21 -8.64 4.25
C ARG A 482 12.73 -9.01 4.33
N TRP A 483 11.81 -8.09 4.04
CA TRP A 483 10.38 -8.40 3.94
C TRP A 483 10.11 -9.40 2.80
N ALA A 484 10.60 -9.11 1.60
CA ALA A 484 10.39 -9.96 0.44
C ALA A 484 10.99 -11.36 0.64
N GLN A 485 12.24 -11.43 1.12
CA GLN A 485 12.91 -12.69 1.40
C GLN A 485 12.15 -13.52 2.45
N SER A 486 11.71 -12.90 3.55
CA SER A 486 10.96 -13.60 4.61
C SER A 486 9.64 -14.17 4.09
N PHE A 487 8.94 -13.45 3.21
CA PHE A 487 7.70 -13.94 2.61
C PHE A 487 7.98 -15.10 1.63
N LEU A 488 8.96 -14.94 0.74
CA LEU A 488 9.29 -15.95 -0.26
C LEU A 488 9.85 -17.24 0.34
N ASP A 489 10.65 -17.15 1.41
CA ASP A 489 11.11 -18.33 2.16
C ASP A 489 9.93 -19.07 2.82
N ALA A 490 9.00 -18.31 3.40
CA ALA A 490 7.80 -18.88 4.00
C ALA A 490 6.87 -19.52 2.95
N LEU A 491 6.81 -18.96 1.73
CA LEU A 491 6.04 -19.48 0.61
C LEU A 491 6.68 -20.76 0.05
N ALA A 492 7.99 -20.76 -0.19
CA ALA A 492 8.71 -21.94 -0.64
C ALA A 492 8.58 -23.10 0.35
N GLY A 493 8.60 -22.83 1.65
CA GLY A 493 8.36 -23.84 2.67
C GLY A 493 6.90 -24.28 2.84
N ALA A 494 5.94 -23.66 2.16
CA ALA A 494 4.52 -24.08 2.16
C ALA A 494 4.23 -25.12 1.07
N HIS A 495 5.08 -25.21 0.05
CA HIS A 495 4.94 -26.11 -1.08
C HIS A 495 6.15 -27.07 -1.16
N PRO A 496 6.13 -28.23 -0.47
CA PRO A 496 7.19 -29.22 -0.65
C PRO A 496 7.10 -29.78 -2.07
N ARG A 497 8.05 -29.40 -2.94
CA ARG A 497 8.21 -29.98 -4.27
C ARG A 497 8.33 -31.51 -4.14
N GLY A 498 7.37 -32.26 -4.70
CA GLY A 498 7.48 -33.70 -4.93
C GLY A 498 6.98 -34.62 -3.81
N GLN A 499 5.66 -34.85 -3.77
CA GLN A 499 5.10 -36.21 -3.63
C GLN A 499 3.99 -36.32 -4.68
N GLY A 500 4.34 -36.91 -5.82
CA GLY A 500 3.53 -37.04 -7.02
C GLY A 500 4.42 -37.49 -8.14
#